data_AF-A0A539DMR6-F1
#
_entry.id   AF-A0A539DMR6-F1
#
_cell.length_a   1.000
_cell.length_b   1.000
_cell.length_c   1.000
_cell.angle_alpha   90.00
_cell.angle_beta   90.00
_cell.angle_gamma   90.00
#
_symmetry.space_group_name_H-M   'P 1'
#
loop_
_entity.id
_entity.type
_entity.pdbx_description
1 polymer ?
#
loop_
_entity_poly.entity_id
_entity_poly.type
_entity_poly.pdbx_seq_one_letter_code
_entity_poly.pdbx_strand_id
1 'polypeptide(L)'
;LTWKTLYTFTANSDASGDTGEEQCILRYQRPTSGAFYLMGGSPPASQTGTAVCELSCDEFDWTSITRITGYTSSTVVTGTAESLSVYNQATDDWAEGSWSPYRGYPSCSCFYGDRLVMANTPSEPNTAWQSQTQTYYSFARSNPLVDSDGISTPLPSQRVNVIKNIVSLRDIVPLTSDDDWIISSSNGIMTPETVVTKPQGGRGSSGVEPAIIGNRIIVVQPMGQVLRDLAFDLDADGLGGRNISVFSSHLFKGYSVVEMAYAQEPDSLLWVVRSDGKLLSLTYLFEQDVLAWTWHETDGEFESVCTIPGDGYDEVWVIVKRTIGGATKRFVERLANRLESTDPRDQFFVDSGLSLDSPVTISGITKANPGVVTATSHGFV
;
A
#
# COMPACT_ATOMS: atom_id res chain seq x y z
N LEU A 1 56.06 2.91 -3.37
CA LEU A 1 55.20 3.92 -2.73
C LEU A 1 55.76 5.29 -3.08
N THR A 2 55.16 5.95 -4.06
CA THR A 2 55.61 7.26 -4.53
C THR A 2 54.79 8.31 -3.81
N TRP A 3 55.39 8.99 -2.84
CA TRP A 3 54.73 10.06 -2.11
C TRP A 3 54.42 11.22 -3.06
N LYS A 4 53.16 11.67 -3.09
CA LYS A 4 52.73 12.86 -3.85
C LYS A 4 52.26 13.90 -2.85
N THR A 5 52.92 15.07 -2.86
CA THR A 5 52.51 16.19 -2.03
C THR A 5 51.18 16.75 -2.54
N LEU A 6 50.15 16.74 -1.69
CA LEU A 6 48.80 17.22 -2.03
C LEU A 6 48.64 18.74 -1.84
N TYR A 7 49.35 19.32 -0.87
CA TYR A 7 49.36 20.75 -0.61
C TYR A 7 50.63 21.14 0.16
N THR A 8 51.21 22.30 -0.11
CA THR A 8 52.37 22.83 0.62
C THR A 8 52.00 24.23 1.08
N PHE A 9 51.93 24.43 2.39
CA PHE A 9 51.71 25.75 2.96
C PHE A 9 52.96 26.60 2.76
N THR A 10 52.80 27.77 2.16
CA THR A 10 53.86 28.71 1.80
C THR A 10 53.92 29.93 2.72
N ALA A 11 52.84 30.22 3.45
CA ALA A 11 52.78 31.29 4.44
C ALA A 11 51.80 30.95 5.59
N ASN A 12 51.93 31.67 6.71
CA ASN A 12 51.03 31.52 7.87
C ASN A 12 49.57 31.91 7.58
N SER A 13 49.31 32.54 6.43
CA SER A 13 47.98 32.93 5.96
C SER A 13 47.37 31.93 4.97
N ASP A 14 48.06 30.85 4.62
CA ASP A 14 47.51 29.84 3.70
C ASP A 14 46.40 29.04 4.39
N ALA A 15 45.20 29.07 3.81
CA ALA A 15 44.03 28.31 4.27
C ALA A 15 43.54 27.38 3.15
N SER A 16 43.12 26.17 3.51
CA SER A 16 42.40 25.25 2.63
C SER A 16 40.90 25.33 2.91
N GLY A 17 40.24 26.37 2.44
CA GLY A 17 38.80 26.56 2.64
C GLY A 17 38.36 28.01 2.58
N ASP A 18 37.10 28.20 2.21
CA ASP A 18 36.44 29.42 1.76
C ASP A 18 36.69 30.67 2.62
N THR A 19 36.69 31.82 1.94
CA THR A 19 37.11 33.13 2.42
C THR A 19 36.50 33.56 3.76
N GLY A 20 37.34 33.66 4.79
CA GLY A 20 37.05 34.32 6.06
C GLY A 20 38.23 34.15 7.01
N GLU A 21 38.60 35.20 7.75
CA GLU A 21 39.81 35.32 8.59
C GLU A 21 39.83 34.41 9.84
N GLU A 22 39.44 33.15 9.73
CA GLU A 22 39.57 32.18 10.81
C GLU A 22 40.79 31.29 10.59
N GLN A 23 41.69 31.28 11.57
CA GLN A 23 42.85 30.38 11.60
C GLN A 23 42.35 28.93 11.51
N CYS A 24 42.96 28.12 10.65
CA CYS A 24 42.63 26.71 10.49
C CYS A 24 42.94 25.95 11.79
N ILE A 25 41.95 25.73 12.67
CA ILE A 25 42.12 24.96 13.90
C ILE A 25 41.95 23.47 13.56
N LEU A 26 43.07 22.75 13.42
CA LEU A 26 43.05 21.29 13.34
C LEU A 26 42.95 20.73 14.77
N ARG A 27 41.74 20.29 15.17
CA ARG A 27 41.47 19.74 16.50
C ARG A 27 41.71 18.22 16.48
N TYR A 28 42.74 17.73 17.16
CA TYR A 28 42.96 16.30 17.37
C TYR A 28 42.93 15.97 18.87
N GLN A 29 42.34 14.84 19.22
CA GLN A 29 42.22 14.36 20.60
C GLN A 29 43.12 13.13 20.75
N ARG A 30 44.11 13.16 21.64
CA ARG A 30 45.04 12.04 21.84
C ARG A 30 44.50 11.03 22.89
N PRO A 31 44.68 9.72 22.70
CA PRO A 31 44.56 8.74 23.78
C PRO A 31 45.75 8.86 24.74
N THR A 32 45.51 8.67 26.03
CA THR A 32 46.35 9.12 27.16
C THR A 32 47.68 8.39 27.39
N SER A 33 48.20 7.60 26.45
CA SER A 33 49.31 6.65 26.72
C SER A 33 50.69 7.00 26.12
N GLY A 34 50.99 8.28 25.86
CA GLY A 34 52.34 8.72 25.48
C GLY A 34 52.68 10.11 26.00
N ALA A 35 53.47 10.21 27.07
CA ALA A 35 53.87 11.48 27.66
C ALA A 35 54.98 12.16 26.83
N PHE A 36 54.76 13.43 26.47
CA PHE A 36 55.86 14.35 26.17
C PHE A 36 56.21 15.03 27.49
N TYR A 37 57.28 14.60 28.16
CA TYR A 37 57.75 15.25 29.38
C TYR A 37 58.63 16.45 29.00
N LEU A 38 58.20 17.65 29.34
CA LEU A 38 59.11 18.77 29.59
C LEU A 38 59.30 18.84 31.11
N MET A 39 60.46 18.39 31.57
CA MET A 39 60.84 18.48 32.97
C MET A 39 61.00 19.96 33.36
N GLY A 40 60.13 20.44 34.25
CA GLY A 40 60.32 21.65 35.05
C GLY A 40 59.78 22.95 34.48
N GLY A 41 58.69 23.45 35.06
CA GLY A 41 58.19 24.82 34.88
C GLY A 41 56.78 24.90 34.27
N SER A 42 56.00 25.89 34.72
CA SER A 42 54.63 26.20 34.27
C SER A 42 54.44 26.04 32.74
N PRO A 43 53.30 25.48 32.27
CA PRO A 43 53.11 25.21 30.85
C PRO A 43 53.22 26.51 30.03
N PRO A 44 54.09 26.59 29.01
CA PRO A 44 54.12 27.75 28.13
C PRO A 44 52.87 27.75 27.25
N ALA A 45 52.23 28.91 27.12
CA ALA A 45 51.24 29.16 26.08
C ALA A 45 51.95 29.14 24.73
N SER A 46 51.50 28.26 23.82
CA SER A 46 52.03 28.03 22.46
C SER A 46 53.42 27.38 22.41
N GLN A 47 53.50 26.16 21.86
CA GLN A 47 54.74 25.54 21.39
C GLN A 47 54.76 25.52 19.86
N THR A 48 55.90 25.85 19.26
CA THR A 48 56.14 25.76 17.81
C THR A 48 56.92 24.48 17.54
N GLY A 49 56.38 23.59 16.70
CA GLY A 49 57.03 22.32 16.35
C GLY A 49 56.33 21.63 15.18
N THR A 50 57.00 20.65 14.57
CA THR A 50 56.43 19.86 13.47
C THR A 50 55.57 18.74 14.06
N ALA A 51 54.26 18.79 13.86
CA ALA A 51 53.37 17.67 14.11
C ALA A 51 53.30 16.81 12.83
N VAL A 52 53.69 15.54 12.92
CA VAL A 52 53.45 14.57 11.85
C VAL A 52 52.12 13.87 12.18
N CYS A 53 51.10 14.11 11.37
CA CYS A 53 49.87 13.34 11.41
C CYS A 53 49.88 12.34 10.26
N GLU A 54 49.58 11.09 10.57
CA GLU A 54 49.35 10.05 9.56
C GLU A 54 47.83 9.99 9.35
N LEU A 55 47.39 10.39 8.16
CA LEU A 55 45.99 10.29 7.75
C LEU A 55 45.83 8.91 7.10
N SER A 56 45.33 7.95 7.84
CA SER A 56 44.86 6.67 7.30
C SER A 56 43.37 6.78 7.03
N CYS A 57 42.94 6.47 5.81
CA CYS A 57 41.54 6.15 5.54
C CYS A 57 41.43 4.63 5.38
N ASP A 58 40.48 4.03 6.08
CA ASP A 58 40.11 2.64 5.82
C ASP A 58 39.42 2.55 4.45
N GLU A 59 39.40 1.36 3.87
CA GLU A 59 38.64 1.08 2.66
C GLU A 59 37.16 1.38 2.91
N PHE A 60 36.54 2.21 2.07
CA PHE A 60 35.13 2.56 2.18
C PHE A 60 34.44 2.38 0.83
N ASP A 61 33.26 1.76 0.85
CA ASP A 61 32.41 1.63 -0.33
C ASP A 61 31.43 2.81 -0.39
N TRP A 62 31.35 3.46 -1.55
CA TRP A 62 30.42 4.55 -1.78
C TRP A 62 29.32 4.12 -2.75
N THR A 63 28.08 4.08 -2.26
CA THR A 63 26.91 3.83 -3.11
C THR A 63 26.24 5.15 -3.48
N SER A 64 25.86 5.31 -4.75
CA SER A 64 25.06 6.44 -5.19
C SER A 64 23.85 5.99 -5.99
N ILE A 65 22.75 6.74 -5.90
CA ILE A 65 21.55 6.52 -6.68
C ILE A 65 21.58 7.52 -7.83
N THR A 66 21.53 7.00 -9.06
CA THR A 66 21.54 7.85 -10.26
C THR A 66 20.29 7.57 -11.10
N ARG A 67 19.53 8.62 -11.40
CA ARG A 67 18.43 8.56 -12.34
C ARG A 67 18.96 8.70 -13.76
N ILE A 68 18.82 7.66 -14.57
CA ILE A 68 19.24 7.66 -15.97
C ILE A 68 18.33 8.61 -16.76
N THR A 69 18.93 9.54 -17.51
CA THR A 69 18.26 10.53 -18.35
C THR A 69 18.49 10.30 -19.85
N GLY A 70 19.48 9.49 -20.22
CA GLY A 70 19.79 9.22 -21.62
C GLY A 70 20.70 8.02 -21.81
N TYR A 71 20.54 7.36 -22.97
CA TYR A 71 21.38 6.26 -23.41
C TYR A 71 22.40 6.77 -24.44
N THR A 72 23.68 6.46 -24.24
CA THR A 72 24.74 6.80 -25.21
C THR A 72 25.25 5.55 -25.91
N SER A 73 25.58 4.50 -25.16
CA SER A 73 26.03 3.20 -25.68
C SER A 73 25.81 2.10 -24.65
N SER A 74 26.14 0.84 -24.99
CA SER A 74 25.97 -0.31 -24.10
C SER A 74 26.75 -0.22 -22.79
N THR A 75 27.75 0.68 -22.70
CA THR A 75 28.56 0.89 -21.49
C THR A 75 28.50 2.33 -20.97
N VAL A 76 27.70 3.20 -21.59
CA VAL A 76 27.66 4.64 -21.24
C VAL A 76 26.22 5.13 -21.25
N VAL A 77 25.78 5.63 -20.09
CA VAL A 77 24.50 6.31 -19.89
C VAL A 77 24.74 7.69 -19.27
N THR A 78 23.84 8.63 -19.53
CA THR A 78 23.81 9.92 -18.84
C THR A 78 22.73 9.87 -17.76
N GLY A 79 22.97 10.50 -16.62
CA GLY A 79 22.00 10.54 -15.53
C GLY A 79 22.24 11.71 -14.58
N THR A 80 21.26 11.96 -13.73
CA THR A 80 21.35 12.89 -12.61
C THR A 80 21.51 12.11 -11.32
N ALA A 81 22.56 12.39 -10.56
CA ALA A 81 22.78 11.76 -9.26
C ALA A 81 21.73 12.30 -8.25
N GLU A 82 20.94 11.41 -7.67
CA GLU A 82 19.91 11.71 -6.66
C GLU A 82 20.51 11.66 -5.24
N SER A 83 21.68 11.02 -5.08
CA SER A 83 22.54 11.16 -3.90
C SER A 83 23.92 11.69 -4.31
N LEU A 84 24.68 12.23 -3.35
CA LEU A 84 26.03 12.74 -3.63
C LEU A 84 26.86 11.64 -4.30
N SER A 85 27.32 11.88 -5.52
CA SER A 85 28.24 10.99 -6.22
C SER A 85 29.57 11.72 -6.40
N VAL A 86 30.61 11.20 -5.76
CA VAL A 86 32.00 11.69 -5.88
C VAL A 86 32.79 10.84 -6.87
N TYR A 87 32.17 9.76 -7.39
CA TYR A 87 32.83 8.78 -8.21
C TYR A 87 32.61 9.07 -9.70
N ASN A 88 33.69 9.43 -10.40
CA ASN A 88 33.67 9.78 -11.82
C ASN A 88 34.43 8.74 -12.67
N GLN A 89 34.42 7.48 -12.25
CA GLN A 89 34.97 6.36 -13.01
C GLN A 89 33.87 5.34 -13.35
N ALA A 90 34.11 4.53 -14.37
CA ALA A 90 33.21 3.43 -14.72
C ALA A 90 33.19 2.39 -13.60
N THR A 91 32.01 1.84 -13.28
CA THR A 91 31.82 0.75 -12.33
C THR A 91 31.07 -0.39 -13.00
N ASP A 92 31.42 -1.62 -12.68
CA ASP A 92 30.67 -2.83 -12.99
C ASP A 92 29.67 -3.19 -11.89
N ASP A 93 29.85 -2.65 -10.68
CA ASP A 93 28.93 -2.80 -9.56
C ASP A 93 27.78 -1.78 -9.66
N TRP A 94 26.70 -2.21 -10.30
CA TRP A 94 25.43 -1.48 -10.34
C TRP A 94 24.26 -2.45 -10.44
N ALA A 95 23.10 -2.02 -9.94
CA ALA A 95 21.84 -2.71 -10.10
C ALA A 95 20.77 -1.74 -10.59
N GLU A 96 19.86 -2.21 -11.44
CA GLU A 96 18.65 -1.48 -11.79
C GLU A 96 17.68 -1.51 -10.59
N GLY A 97 16.94 -0.43 -10.36
CA GLY A 97 15.87 -0.43 -9.37
C GLY A 97 14.73 -1.40 -9.75
N SER A 98 14.00 -1.90 -8.75
CA SER A 98 12.86 -2.81 -8.98
C SER A 98 11.73 -2.19 -9.80
N TRP A 99 11.65 -0.86 -9.89
CA TRP A 99 10.58 -0.13 -10.57
C TRP A 99 11.12 0.69 -11.74
N SER A 100 10.63 0.41 -12.93
CA SER A 100 10.96 1.15 -14.15
C SER A 100 9.86 0.96 -15.19
N PRO A 101 9.79 1.79 -16.25
CA PRO A 101 8.86 1.53 -17.36
C PRO A 101 9.03 0.14 -18.00
N TYR A 102 10.21 -0.49 -17.86
CA TYR A 102 10.49 -1.84 -18.35
C TYR A 102 10.06 -2.94 -17.36
N ARG A 103 10.38 -2.78 -16.06
CA ARG A 103 10.04 -3.74 -15.00
C ARG A 103 8.59 -3.65 -14.51
N GLY A 104 7.95 -2.52 -14.79
CA GLY A 104 6.63 -2.14 -14.33
C GLY A 104 6.64 -1.53 -12.93
N TYR A 105 5.44 -1.25 -12.44
CA TYR A 105 5.19 -0.56 -11.16
C TYR A 105 4.33 -1.43 -10.25
N PRO A 106 4.37 -1.20 -8.92
CA PRO A 106 3.52 -1.89 -7.96
C PRO A 106 2.03 -1.77 -8.28
N SER A 107 1.26 -2.83 -8.05
CA SER A 107 -0.20 -2.83 -8.22
C SER A 107 -0.98 -2.82 -6.91
N CYS A 108 -0.31 -3.00 -5.77
CA CYS A 108 -0.92 -3.05 -4.45
C CYS A 108 -0.23 -2.08 -3.50
N SER A 109 -0.99 -1.45 -2.59
CA SER A 109 -0.43 -0.51 -1.62
C SER A 109 -1.19 -0.52 -0.30
N CYS A 110 -0.49 -0.25 0.80
CA CYS A 110 -1.09 0.09 2.09
C CYS A 110 -0.14 0.97 2.92
N PHE A 111 -0.59 1.46 4.08
CA PHE A 111 0.26 2.12 5.06
C PHE A 111 0.47 1.22 6.27
N TYR A 112 1.70 1.19 6.80
CA TYR A 112 2.02 0.48 8.04
C TYR A 112 3.23 1.14 8.73
N GLY A 113 3.11 1.44 10.02
CA GLY A 113 4.22 1.94 10.85
C GLY A 113 4.96 3.15 10.27
N ASP A 114 4.23 4.20 9.83
CA ASP A 114 4.77 5.39 9.16
C ASP A 114 5.61 5.09 7.91
N ARG A 115 5.27 4.02 7.20
CA ARG A 115 5.83 3.66 5.89
C ARG A 115 4.71 3.45 4.86
N LEU A 116 4.99 3.86 3.63
CA LEU A 116 4.20 3.46 2.47
C LEU A 116 4.69 2.08 2.03
N VAL A 117 3.78 1.11 2.00
CA VAL A 117 4.05 -0.24 1.54
C VAL A 117 3.49 -0.41 0.13
N MET A 118 4.32 -0.90 -0.77
CA MET A 118 4.00 -1.19 -2.16
C MET A 118 4.30 -2.66 -2.44
N ALA A 119 3.53 -3.31 -3.31
CA ALA A 119 3.77 -4.71 -3.65
C ALA A 119 3.35 -5.05 -5.09
N ASN A 120 3.88 -6.18 -5.59
CA ASN A 120 3.57 -6.77 -6.88
C ASN A 120 3.93 -5.89 -8.09
N THR A 121 5.11 -6.09 -8.67
CA THR A 121 5.43 -5.61 -10.01
C THR A 121 5.41 -6.77 -11.02
N PRO A 122 5.24 -6.51 -12.33
CA PRO A 122 5.33 -7.55 -13.35
C PRO A 122 6.62 -8.39 -13.30
N SER A 123 7.76 -7.79 -12.92
CA SER A 123 9.04 -8.50 -12.80
C SER A 123 9.28 -9.14 -11.43
N GLU A 124 8.71 -8.58 -10.35
CA GLU A 124 8.88 -9.04 -8.96
C GLU A 124 7.49 -9.16 -8.28
N PRO A 125 6.64 -10.12 -8.73
CA PRO A 125 5.24 -10.18 -8.31
C PRO A 125 5.04 -10.65 -6.86
N ASN A 126 6.07 -11.26 -6.26
CA ASN A 126 6.07 -11.79 -4.89
C ASN A 126 6.87 -10.92 -3.91
N THR A 127 7.17 -9.67 -4.28
CA THR A 127 7.95 -8.75 -3.42
C THR A 127 7.07 -7.62 -2.91
N ALA A 128 7.27 -7.26 -1.64
CA ALA A 128 6.77 -6.03 -1.04
C ALA A 128 7.94 -5.10 -0.69
N TRP A 129 7.75 -3.80 -0.88
CA TRP A 129 8.71 -2.75 -0.54
C TRP A 129 8.06 -1.76 0.43
N GLN A 130 8.81 -1.31 1.42
CA GLN A 130 8.37 -0.29 2.36
C GLN A 130 9.26 0.94 2.23
N SER A 131 8.66 2.12 2.22
CA SER A 131 9.40 3.39 2.17
C SER A 131 10.25 3.58 3.42
N GLN A 132 11.15 4.55 3.39
CA GLN A 132 11.74 5.11 4.59
C GLN A 132 10.65 5.66 5.52
N THR A 133 10.90 5.61 6.82
CA THR A 133 9.96 6.13 7.83
C THR A 133 9.72 7.62 7.62
N GLN A 134 8.44 8.05 7.63
CA GLN A 134 8.00 9.43 7.38
C GLN A 134 8.36 10.02 6.01
N THR A 135 9.07 9.28 5.14
CA THR A 135 9.47 9.73 3.80
C THR A 135 8.89 8.78 2.76
N TYR A 136 7.59 8.92 2.50
CA TYR A 136 6.81 7.98 1.68
C TYR A 136 7.28 7.84 0.23
N TYR A 137 7.99 8.84 -0.30
CA TYR A 137 8.48 8.84 -1.68
C TYR A 137 9.90 8.25 -1.83
N SER A 138 10.56 7.88 -0.73
CA SER A 138 11.92 7.32 -0.74
C SER A 138 11.91 5.87 -0.27
N PHE A 139 12.46 4.97 -1.08
CA PHE A 139 12.70 3.56 -0.74
C PHE A 139 14.21 3.28 -0.61
N ALA A 140 15.00 4.34 -0.42
CA ALA A 140 16.44 4.25 -0.33
C ALA A 140 16.90 3.51 0.94
N ARG A 141 18.11 2.96 0.85
CA ARG A 141 18.82 2.37 1.99
C ARG A 141 20.15 3.10 2.18
N SER A 142 20.58 3.19 3.42
CA SER A 142 21.84 3.78 3.83
C SER A 142 22.90 2.68 3.94
N ASN A 143 24.17 3.08 3.87
CA ASN A 143 25.31 2.24 4.18
C ASN A 143 26.22 3.01 5.15
N PRO A 144 26.35 2.61 6.43
CA PRO A 144 25.68 1.47 7.08
C PRO A 144 24.16 1.64 7.14
N LEU A 145 23.46 0.51 7.26
CA LEU A 145 22.01 0.46 7.37
C LEU A 145 21.53 1.21 8.61
N VAL A 146 20.45 1.99 8.49
CA VAL A 146 19.79 2.65 9.61
C VAL A 146 18.34 2.18 9.76
N ASP A 147 17.79 2.25 10.97
CA ASP A 147 16.46 1.73 11.28
C ASP A 147 15.33 2.35 10.44
N SER A 148 15.50 3.58 9.97
CA SER A 148 14.53 4.30 9.14
C SER A 148 14.59 3.97 7.66
N ASP A 149 15.55 3.14 7.21
CA ASP A 149 15.75 2.83 5.80
C ASP A 149 14.60 2.05 5.15
N GLY A 150 14.48 2.13 3.82
CA GLY A 150 13.51 1.37 3.06
C GLY A 150 13.74 -0.15 3.18
N ILE A 151 12.64 -0.89 3.19
CA ILE A 151 12.64 -2.35 3.38
C ILE A 151 12.21 -3.00 2.07
N SER A 152 12.84 -4.10 1.68
CA SER A 152 12.39 -4.92 0.54
C SER A 152 12.33 -6.36 0.99
N THR A 153 11.15 -6.94 0.82
CA THR A 153 10.75 -8.18 1.45
C THR A 153 10.18 -9.10 0.39
N PRO A 154 11.01 -9.95 -0.24
CA PRO A 154 10.51 -11.02 -1.10
C PRO A 154 9.78 -12.06 -0.24
N LEU A 155 8.74 -12.67 -0.80
CA LEU A 155 8.01 -13.79 -0.20
C LEU A 155 8.46 -15.09 -0.90
N PRO A 156 9.49 -15.79 -0.37
CA PRO A 156 10.02 -16.99 -1.02
C PRO A 156 9.05 -18.17 -0.84
N SER A 157 8.52 -18.66 -1.95
CA SER A 157 7.64 -19.84 -2.02
C SER A 157 8.14 -20.84 -3.06
N GLN A 158 7.65 -22.10 -2.99
CA GLN A 158 8.02 -23.15 -3.95
C GLN A 158 7.49 -22.90 -5.37
N ARG A 159 6.50 -22.02 -5.49
CA ARG A 159 5.88 -21.56 -6.73
C ARG A 159 5.86 -20.04 -6.74
N VAL A 160 5.69 -19.43 -7.91
CA VAL A 160 5.50 -17.98 -7.98
C VAL A 160 4.13 -17.62 -7.44
N ASN A 161 4.11 -16.98 -6.28
CA ASN A 161 2.89 -16.52 -5.61
C ASN A 161 2.77 -15.00 -5.77
N VAL A 162 1.91 -14.60 -6.69
CA VAL A 162 1.69 -13.17 -6.99
C VAL A 162 0.92 -12.55 -5.84
N ILE A 163 1.42 -11.45 -5.26
CA ILE A 163 0.68 -10.67 -4.27
C ILE A 163 -0.50 -9.99 -4.98
N LYS A 164 -1.72 -10.33 -4.58
CA LYS A 164 -2.97 -9.84 -5.19
C LYS A 164 -3.53 -8.63 -4.46
N ASN A 165 -3.44 -8.62 -3.14
CA ASN A 165 -3.84 -7.52 -2.27
C ASN A 165 -2.91 -7.48 -1.06
N ILE A 166 -2.80 -6.32 -0.42
CA ILE A 166 -2.01 -6.14 0.81
C ILE A 166 -2.85 -5.39 1.83
N VAL A 167 -3.02 -5.98 3.01
CA VAL A 167 -3.86 -5.44 4.07
C VAL A 167 -2.99 -5.11 5.27
N SER A 168 -3.26 -3.97 5.90
CA SER A 168 -2.58 -3.53 7.11
C SER A 168 -3.56 -3.62 8.29
N LEU A 169 -3.23 -4.45 9.28
CA LEU A 169 -3.95 -4.54 10.56
C LEU A 169 -2.92 -4.53 11.70
N ARG A 170 -2.89 -5.59 12.53
CA ARG A 170 -1.83 -5.79 13.53
C ARG A 170 -0.45 -5.89 12.88
N ASP A 171 -0.39 -6.66 11.81
CA ASP A 171 0.77 -6.86 10.96
C ASP A 171 0.34 -6.64 9.50
N ILE A 172 1.30 -6.60 8.59
CA ILE A 172 1.01 -6.53 7.16
C ILE A 172 0.66 -7.93 6.67
N VAL A 173 -0.45 -8.07 5.96
CA VAL A 173 -0.97 -9.34 5.43
C VAL A 173 -1.00 -9.27 3.90
N PRO A 174 0.05 -9.77 3.21
CA PRO A 174 -0.01 -10.00 1.78
C PRO A 174 -0.91 -11.21 1.47
N LEU A 175 -1.95 -10.97 0.69
CA LEU A 175 -2.84 -12.00 0.14
C LEU A 175 -2.31 -12.37 -1.25
N THR A 176 -1.81 -13.59 -1.43
CA THR A 176 -1.23 -14.02 -2.71
C THR A 176 -2.19 -14.93 -3.50
N SER A 177 -1.79 -15.35 -4.70
CA SER A 177 -2.58 -16.26 -5.53
C SER A 177 -2.80 -17.66 -4.93
N ASP A 178 -1.92 -18.14 -4.05
CA ASP A 178 -1.97 -19.50 -3.47
C ASP A 178 -1.84 -19.49 -1.95
N ASP A 179 -1.03 -18.59 -1.39
CA ASP A 179 -0.73 -18.52 0.05
C ASP A 179 -1.11 -17.18 0.70
N ASP A 180 -1.40 -17.20 1.99
CA ASP A 180 -1.54 -16.03 2.85
C ASP A 180 -0.27 -15.85 3.68
N TRP A 181 0.22 -14.62 3.80
CA TRP A 181 1.47 -14.30 4.49
C TRP A 181 1.26 -13.27 5.61
N ILE A 182 2.17 -13.27 6.57
CA ILE A 182 2.36 -12.15 7.50
C ILE A 182 3.76 -11.58 7.26
N ILE A 183 3.85 -10.25 7.13
CA ILE A 183 5.09 -9.50 7.28
C ILE A 183 4.99 -8.75 8.62
N SER A 184 5.85 -9.11 9.56
CA SER A 184 5.88 -8.57 10.91
C SER A 184 7.31 -8.26 11.34
N SER A 185 7.49 -7.78 12.57
CA SER A 185 8.80 -7.55 13.17
C SER A 185 9.10 -8.59 14.24
N SER A 186 10.36 -9.01 14.34
CA SER A 186 10.85 -9.91 15.39
C SER A 186 10.79 -9.32 16.80
N ASN A 187 10.78 -7.97 16.94
CA ASN A 187 10.81 -7.28 18.22
C ASN A 187 9.75 -6.17 18.35
N GLY A 188 8.78 -6.11 17.43
CA GLY A 188 7.66 -5.17 17.43
C GLY A 188 7.94 -3.82 16.76
N ILE A 189 9.19 -3.51 16.38
CA ILE A 189 9.54 -2.30 15.63
C ILE A 189 9.95 -2.70 14.21
N MET A 190 9.33 -2.12 13.19
CA MET A 190 9.62 -2.45 11.78
C MET A 190 10.86 -1.70 11.26
N THR A 191 11.98 -2.41 11.17
CA THR A 191 13.25 -1.92 10.61
C THR A 191 13.77 -2.94 9.58
N PRO A 192 14.73 -2.55 8.72
CA PRO A 192 15.24 -3.51 7.73
C PRO A 192 15.99 -4.70 8.35
N GLU A 193 16.42 -4.61 9.62
CA GLU A 193 17.04 -5.74 10.35
C GLU A 193 16.02 -6.64 11.06
N THR A 194 14.85 -6.12 11.41
CA THR A 194 13.86 -6.83 12.25
C THR A 194 12.71 -7.43 11.45
N VAL A 195 12.59 -7.11 10.16
CA VAL A 195 11.51 -7.61 9.29
C VAL A 195 11.55 -9.14 9.17
N VAL A 196 10.40 -9.78 9.39
CA VAL A 196 10.22 -11.23 9.30
C VAL A 196 8.99 -11.53 8.44
N THR A 197 9.10 -12.54 7.58
CA THR A 197 7.99 -13.05 6.78
C THR A 197 7.62 -14.46 7.21
N LYS A 198 6.35 -14.72 7.45
CA LYS A 198 5.84 -16.05 7.82
C LYS A 198 4.67 -16.46 6.92
N PRO A 199 4.74 -17.59 6.20
CA PRO A 199 3.57 -18.15 5.52
C PRO A 199 2.55 -18.63 6.56
N GLN A 200 1.25 -18.44 6.29
CA GLN A 200 0.17 -18.77 7.22
C GLN A 200 -0.68 -19.94 6.72
N GLY A 201 -1.12 -19.91 5.46
CA GLY A 201 -1.94 -20.98 4.89
C GLY A 201 -2.08 -20.88 3.37
N GLY A 202 -2.30 -22.03 2.72
CA GLY A 202 -2.37 -22.16 1.27
C GLY A 202 -3.80 -22.16 0.73
N ARG A 203 -4.49 -21.02 0.78
CA ARG A 203 -5.83 -20.87 0.19
C ARG A 203 -5.91 -19.82 -0.90
N GLY A 204 -5.03 -18.83 -0.86
CA GLY A 204 -4.91 -17.77 -1.85
C GLY A 204 -6.11 -16.82 -1.91
N SER A 205 -5.98 -15.86 -2.81
CA SER A 205 -6.95 -14.80 -3.07
C SER A 205 -7.20 -14.63 -4.57
N SER A 206 -8.45 -14.29 -4.91
CA SER A 206 -8.86 -13.95 -6.28
C SER A 206 -8.32 -12.61 -6.77
N GLY A 207 -7.98 -11.70 -5.85
CA GLY A 207 -7.65 -10.32 -6.16
C GLY A 207 -8.81 -9.32 -6.05
N VAL A 208 -10.02 -9.78 -5.74
CA VAL A 208 -11.09 -8.87 -5.26
C VAL A 208 -10.59 -8.16 -4.00
N GLU A 209 -10.82 -6.85 -3.91
CA GLU A 209 -10.42 -6.04 -2.77
C GLU A 209 -11.03 -6.63 -1.48
N PRO A 210 -10.21 -6.94 -0.46
CA PRO A 210 -10.71 -7.54 0.76
C PRO A 210 -11.46 -6.50 1.59
N ALA A 211 -12.58 -6.90 2.19
CA ALA A 211 -13.30 -6.06 3.14
C ALA A 211 -12.74 -6.26 4.55
N ILE A 212 -12.56 -5.18 5.30
CA ILE A 212 -12.09 -5.23 6.69
C ILE A 212 -13.29 -4.98 7.60
N ILE A 213 -13.58 -5.93 8.49
CA ILE A 213 -14.67 -5.83 9.46
C ILE A 213 -14.11 -6.06 10.87
N GLY A 214 -14.02 -4.99 11.66
CA GLY A 214 -13.33 -5.02 12.95
C GLY A 214 -11.85 -5.39 12.77
N ASN A 215 -11.43 -6.53 13.32
CA ASN A 215 -10.06 -7.06 13.18
C ASN A 215 -9.96 -8.23 12.18
N ARG A 216 -11.00 -8.44 11.37
CA ARG A 216 -11.12 -9.57 10.45
C ARG A 216 -11.04 -9.10 9.00
N ILE A 217 -10.38 -9.89 8.17
CA ILE A 217 -10.23 -9.67 6.74
C ILE A 217 -11.16 -10.64 6.02
N ILE A 218 -12.11 -10.12 5.26
CA ILE A 218 -12.96 -10.91 4.38
C ILE A 218 -12.29 -11.02 3.02
N VAL A 219 -11.94 -12.23 2.62
CA VAL A 219 -11.23 -12.53 1.38
C VAL A 219 -12.02 -13.50 0.51
N VAL A 220 -11.93 -13.31 -0.80
CA VAL A 220 -12.48 -14.22 -1.80
C VAL A 220 -11.37 -15.13 -2.32
N GLN A 221 -11.55 -16.44 -2.23
CA GLN A 221 -10.59 -17.44 -2.72
C GLN A 221 -10.37 -17.36 -4.25
N PRO A 222 -9.28 -17.94 -4.81
CA PRO A 222 -8.85 -17.72 -6.20
C PRO A 222 -9.91 -17.96 -7.28
N MET A 223 -10.82 -18.92 -7.07
CA MET A 223 -11.90 -19.24 -8.02
C MET A 223 -13.12 -18.31 -7.92
N GLY A 224 -13.10 -17.30 -7.04
CA GLY A 224 -14.16 -16.30 -6.92
C GLY A 224 -15.44 -16.77 -6.23
N GLN A 225 -15.52 -18.03 -5.81
CA GLN A 225 -16.78 -18.69 -5.39
C GLN A 225 -16.93 -18.85 -3.87
N VAL A 226 -15.86 -18.59 -3.12
CA VAL A 226 -15.82 -18.84 -1.68
C VAL A 226 -15.33 -17.60 -0.98
N LEU A 227 -16.14 -17.10 -0.04
CA LEU A 227 -15.73 -16.06 0.87
C LEU A 227 -15.27 -16.69 2.18
N ARG A 228 -14.19 -16.14 2.71
CA ARG A 228 -13.58 -16.59 3.95
C ARG A 228 -13.31 -15.37 4.81
N ASP A 229 -13.56 -15.50 6.10
CA ASP A 229 -13.00 -14.57 7.05
C ASP A 229 -11.62 -15.06 7.48
N LEU A 230 -10.70 -14.13 7.68
CA LEU A 230 -9.36 -14.35 8.19
C LEU A 230 -9.16 -13.43 9.38
N ALA A 231 -8.64 -13.96 10.48
CA ALA A 231 -8.30 -13.19 11.67
C ALA A 231 -7.07 -13.81 12.33
N PHE A 232 -6.35 -12.99 13.09
CA PHE A 232 -5.26 -13.48 13.91
C PHE A 232 -5.82 -14.32 15.07
N ASP A 233 -5.30 -15.53 15.22
CA ASP A 233 -5.59 -16.45 16.31
C ASP A 233 -4.37 -16.51 17.23
N LEU A 234 -4.56 -16.14 18.50
CA LEU A 234 -3.51 -16.11 19.51
C LEU A 234 -3.06 -17.52 19.93
N ASP A 235 -3.97 -18.49 19.91
CA ASP A 235 -3.65 -19.87 20.32
C ASP A 235 -2.85 -20.58 19.25
N ALA A 236 -3.14 -20.29 17.98
CA ALA A 236 -2.42 -20.83 16.83
C ALA A 236 -1.20 -20.00 16.40
N ASP A 237 -0.99 -18.81 16.98
CA ASP A 237 0.01 -17.81 16.58
C ASP A 237 0.05 -17.57 15.05
N GLY A 238 -1.13 -17.37 14.45
CA GLY A 238 -1.24 -17.25 13.00
C GLY A 238 -2.59 -16.79 12.47
N LEU A 239 -2.72 -16.70 11.14
CA LEU A 239 -3.99 -16.36 10.49
C LEU A 239 -4.89 -17.61 10.37
N GLY A 240 -6.05 -17.54 11.00
CA GLY A 240 -7.09 -18.56 10.94
C GLY A 240 -8.42 -17.98 10.48
N GLY A 241 -9.38 -18.86 10.19
CA GLY A 241 -10.75 -18.43 9.92
C GLY A 241 -11.60 -19.47 9.18
N ARG A 242 -12.86 -19.13 8.94
CA ARG A 242 -13.91 -20.02 8.46
C ARG A 242 -14.43 -19.59 7.09
N ASN A 243 -15.02 -20.55 6.38
CA ASN A 243 -15.74 -20.26 5.14
C ASN A 243 -17.11 -19.65 5.51
N ILE A 244 -17.32 -18.39 5.20
CA ILE A 244 -18.56 -17.66 5.53
C ILE A 244 -19.65 -17.83 4.47
N SER A 245 -19.31 -18.37 3.29
CA SER A 245 -20.28 -18.73 2.25
C SER A 245 -20.71 -20.20 2.31
N VAL A 246 -20.25 -20.98 3.31
CA VAL A 246 -20.47 -22.44 3.37
C VAL A 246 -21.94 -22.83 3.34
N PHE A 247 -22.77 -22.17 4.15
CA PHE A 247 -24.21 -22.45 4.24
C PHE A 247 -25.02 -21.89 3.08
N SER A 248 -24.42 -20.99 2.28
CA SER A 248 -25.05 -20.34 1.13
C SER A 248 -24.26 -20.57 -0.17
N SER A 249 -23.59 -21.72 -0.27
CA SER A 249 -22.74 -22.06 -1.42
C SER A 249 -23.49 -22.05 -2.77
N HIS A 250 -24.79 -22.30 -2.74
CA HIS A 250 -25.67 -22.20 -3.91
C HIS A 250 -25.76 -20.78 -4.50
N LEU A 251 -25.49 -19.73 -3.71
CA LEU A 251 -25.44 -18.35 -4.20
C LEU A 251 -24.16 -18.04 -4.99
N PHE A 252 -23.13 -18.87 -4.88
CA PHE A 252 -21.84 -18.64 -5.53
C PHE A 252 -21.53 -19.67 -6.61
N LYS A 253 -22.19 -20.83 -6.60
CA LYS A 253 -21.92 -21.91 -7.56
C LYS A 253 -22.11 -21.42 -9.01
N GLY A 254 -21.02 -21.46 -9.78
CA GLY A 254 -21.01 -21.06 -11.20
C GLY A 254 -20.84 -19.56 -11.44
N TYR A 255 -20.64 -18.77 -10.39
CA TYR A 255 -20.44 -17.33 -10.47
C TYR A 255 -19.19 -16.92 -9.69
N SER A 256 -18.59 -15.77 -10.01
CA SER A 256 -17.49 -15.21 -9.22
C SER A 256 -17.92 -13.91 -8.55
N VAL A 257 -17.34 -13.61 -7.39
CA VAL A 257 -17.39 -12.28 -6.81
C VAL A 257 -16.58 -11.32 -7.67
N VAL A 258 -17.12 -10.13 -7.89
CA VAL A 258 -16.50 -9.03 -8.64
C VAL A 258 -15.97 -7.98 -7.69
N GLU A 259 -16.79 -7.54 -6.74
CA GLU A 259 -16.48 -6.45 -5.82
C GLU A 259 -17.20 -6.67 -4.48
N MET A 260 -16.65 -6.10 -3.41
CA MET A 260 -17.24 -6.11 -2.08
C MET A 260 -17.18 -4.72 -1.46
N ALA A 261 -18.21 -4.36 -0.69
CA ALA A 261 -18.21 -3.14 0.12
C ALA A 261 -18.88 -3.42 1.46
N TYR A 262 -18.33 -2.86 2.54
CA TYR A 262 -18.87 -3.04 3.88
C TYR A 262 -19.60 -1.78 4.33
N ALA A 263 -20.82 -1.94 4.83
CA ALA A 263 -21.62 -0.91 5.48
C ALA A 263 -21.80 -1.32 6.93
N GLN A 264 -21.10 -0.65 7.84
CA GLN A 264 -21.09 -0.96 9.25
C GLN A 264 -22.41 -0.57 9.91
N GLU A 265 -22.86 0.65 9.67
CA GLU A 265 -24.05 1.19 10.32
C GLU A 265 -25.24 1.20 9.34
N PRO A 266 -26.46 0.80 9.75
CA PRO A 266 -26.84 0.36 11.10
C PRO A 266 -26.75 -1.16 11.33
N ASP A 267 -26.70 -1.96 10.26
CA ASP A 267 -26.98 -3.41 10.32
C ASP A 267 -25.75 -4.31 10.09
N SER A 268 -24.55 -3.75 9.93
CA SER A 268 -23.30 -4.47 9.63
C SER A 268 -23.45 -5.44 8.43
N LEU A 269 -23.62 -4.85 7.25
CA LEU A 269 -23.84 -5.55 5.99
C LEU A 269 -22.60 -5.52 5.11
N LEU A 270 -22.14 -6.71 4.70
CA LEU A 270 -21.19 -6.86 3.58
C LEU A 270 -21.97 -7.03 2.28
N TRP A 271 -21.80 -6.09 1.37
CA TRP A 271 -22.33 -6.13 0.01
C TRP A 271 -21.35 -6.78 -0.93
N VAL A 272 -21.86 -7.61 -1.85
CA VAL A 272 -21.05 -8.41 -2.77
C VAL A 272 -21.69 -8.39 -4.15
N VAL A 273 -20.97 -7.87 -5.15
CA VAL A 273 -21.40 -7.92 -6.56
C VAL A 273 -20.95 -9.24 -7.17
N ARG A 274 -21.87 -9.91 -7.84
CA ARG A 274 -21.65 -11.21 -8.49
C ARG A 274 -21.50 -11.03 -9.99
N SER A 275 -20.74 -11.92 -10.63
CA SER A 275 -20.38 -11.84 -12.05
C SER A 275 -21.55 -11.88 -13.05
N ASP A 276 -22.74 -12.31 -12.60
CA ASP A 276 -23.98 -12.33 -13.40
C ASP A 276 -24.88 -11.12 -13.13
N GLY A 277 -24.37 -10.10 -12.45
CA GLY A 277 -25.08 -8.86 -12.20
C GLY A 277 -26.05 -8.90 -11.03
N LYS A 278 -26.00 -9.92 -10.16
CA LYS A 278 -26.74 -9.90 -8.88
C LYS A 278 -25.92 -9.24 -7.77
N LEU A 279 -26.63 -8.62 -6.84
CA LEU A 279 -26.07 -8.08 -5.61
C LEU A 279 -26.44 -9.01 -4.46
N LEU A 280 -25.48 -9.35 -3.60
CA LEU A 280 -25.72 -10.11 -2.38
C LEU A 280 -25.42 -9.21 -1.18
N SER A 281 -26.14 -9.44 -0.08
CA SER A 281 -25.82 -8.88 1.23
C SER A 281 -25.61 -9.98 2.24
N LEU A 282 -24.58 -9.85 3.06
CA LEU A 282 -24.32 -10.68 4.23
C LEU A 282 -24.46 -9.82 5.48
N THR A 283 -25.42 -10.15 6.34
CA THR A 283 -25.38 -9.69 7.73
C THR A 283 -24.26 -10.41 8.44
N TYR A 284 -23.22 -9.66 8.84
CA TYR A 284 -21.99 -10.19 9.41
C TYR A 284 -21.86 -9.77 10.88
N LEU A 285 -22.50 -10.50 11.79
CA LEU A 285 -22.36 -10.26 13.23
C LEU A 285 -21.60 -11.42 13.86
N PHE A 286 -20.28 -11.41 13.70
CA PHE A 286 -19.41 -12.48 14.13
C PHE A 286 -19.49 -12.76 15.64
N GLU A 287 -19.59 -11.71 16.47
CA GLU A 287 -19.68 -11.83 17.93
C GLU A 287 -20.94 -12.57 18.40
N GLN A 288 -22.00 -12.54 17.60
CA GLN A 288 -23.27 -13.22 17.87
C GLN A 288 -23.40 -14.55 17.09
N ASP A 289 -22.35 -14.94 16.35
CA ASP A 289 -22.35 -16.08 15.42
C ASP A 289 -23.48 -16.01 14.37
N VAL A 290 -23.86 -14.80 13.95
CA VAL A 290 -24.90 -14.58 12.94
C VAL A 290 -24.26 -14.27 11.59
N LEU A 291 -24.52 -15.15 10.64
CA LEU A 291 -24.19 -15.01 9.22
C LEU A 291 -25.46 -15.27 8.40
N ALA A 292 -26.01 -14.22 7.79
CA ALA A 292 -27.23 -14.34 7.00
C ALA A 292 -27.05 -13.74 5.60
N TRP A 293 -27.10 -14.60 4.59
CA TRP A 293 -27.02 -14.19 3.19
C TRP A 293 -28.39 -13.87 2.61
N THR A 294 -28.48 -12.83 1.80
CA THR A 294 -29.65 -12.46 1.00
C THR A 294 -29.17 -12.06 -0.40
N TRP A 295 -29.97 -12.37 -1.43
CA TRP A 295 -29.72 -11.89 -2.79
C TRP A 295 -30.71 -10.79 -3.17
N HIS A 296 -30.27 -9.90 -4.03
CA HIS A 296 -31.01 -8.78 -4.57
C HIS A 296 -30.98 -8.87 -6.09
N GLU A 297 -32.13 -8.64 -6.72
CA GLU A 297 -32.31 -8.61 -8.16
C GLU A 297 -32.81 -7.24 -8.57
N THR A 298 -32.47 -6.81 -9.78
CA THR A 298 -33.04 -5.62 -10.38
C THR A 298 -33.22 -5.83 -11.88
N ASP A 299 -34.03 -5.00 -12.55
CA ASP A 299 -34.08 -4.93 -14.02
C ASP A 299 -32.80 -4.30 -14.61
N GLY A 300 -31.72 -5.06 -14.57
CA GLY A 300 -30.38 -4.65 -14.93
C GLY A 300 -29.32 -5.57 -14.31
N GLU A 301 -28.07 -5.15 -14.40
CA GLU A 301 -26.94 -5.85 -13.80
C GLU A 301 -26.17 -4.91 -12.88
N PHE A 302 -26.00 -5.29 -11.61
CA PHE A 302 -25.07 -4.62 -10.71
C PHE A 302 -23.63 -4.85 -11.20
N GLU A 303 -22.88 -3.77 -11.44
CA GLU A 303 -21.49 -3.84 -11.92
C GLU A 303 -20.47 -3.43 -10.87
N SER A 304 -20.85 -2.56 -9.93
CA SER A 304 -19.96 -2.07 -8.88
C SER A 304 -20.74 -1.67 -7.63
N VAL A 305 -20.09 -1.74 -6.46
CA VAL A 305 -20.65 -1.30 -5.18
C VAL A 305 -19.59 -0.59 -4.35
N CYS A 306 -19.97 0.52 -3.70
CA CYS A 306 -19.16 1.15 -2.67
C CYS A 306 -20.04 1.64 -1.52
N THR A 307 -19.40 1.85 -0.37
CA THR A 307 -20.04 2.42 0.81
C THR A 307 -19.36 3.74 1.15
N ILE A 308 -20.15 4.76 1.46
CA ILE A 308 -19.66 6.04 1.97
C ILE A 308 -20.38 6.40 3.28
N PRO A 309 -19.72 7.09 4.23
CA PRO A 309 -20.39 7.59 5.42
C PRO A 309 -21.45 8.63 5.06
N GLY A 310 -22.69 8.41 5.48
CA GLY A 310 -23.80 9.34 5.36
C GLY A 310 -24.12 10.07 6.66
N ASP A 311 -25.29 10.70 6.72
CA ASP A 311 -25.80 11.35 7.94
C ASP A 311 -26.53 10.32 8.82
N GLY A 312 -25.81 9.75 9.77
CA GLY A 312 -26.35 8.80 10.75
C GLY A 312 -26.47 7.34 10.28
N TYR A 313 -26.00 7.00 9.08
CA TYR A 313 -25.90 5.64 8.56
C TYR A 313 -24.86 5.57 7.42
N ASP A 314 -24.44 4.36 7.03
CA ASP A 314 -23.59 4.15 5.88
C ASP A 314 -24.43 4.05 4.59
N GLU A 315 -24.13 4.90 3.61
CA GLU A 315 -24.81 4.90 2.32
C GLU A 315 -24.16 3.90 1.37
N VAL A 316 -24.98 3.04 0.78
CA VAL A 316 -24.53 2.05 -0.21
C VAL A 316 -24.87 2.56 -1.60
N TRP A 317 -23.82 2.73 -2.40
CA TRP A 317 -23.90 3.20 -3.78
C TRP A 317 -23.54 2.07 -4.72
N VAL A 318 -24.29 1.96 -5.81
CA VAL A 318 -24.12 0.91 -6.82
C VAL A 318 -24.09 1.50 -8.22
N ILE A 319 -23.30 0.88 -9.09
CA ILE A 319 -23.41 1.09 -10.53
C ILE A 319 -24.30 -0.01 -11.10
N VAL A 320 -25.40 0.38 -11.74
CA VAL A 320 -26.32 -0.56 -12.40
C VAL A 320 -26.32 -0.33 -13.90
N LYS A 321 -26.01 -1.37 -14.66
CA LYS A 321 -26.13 -1.39 -16.11
C LYS A 321 -27.56 -1.76 -16.51
N ARG A 322 -28.23 -0.87 -17.24
CA ARG A 322 -29.61 -1.05 -17.72
C ARG A 322 -29.70 -0.79 -19.22
N THR A 323 -30.69 -1.38 -19.89
CA THR A 323 -31.00 -1.08 -21.30
C THR A 323 -32.26 -0.24 -21.37
N ILE A 324 -32.13 1.04 -21.67
CA ILE A 324 -33.26 1.99 -21.74
C ILE A 324 -33.41 2.48 -23.18
N GLY A 325 -34.61 2.32 -23.75
CA GLY A 325 -34.89 2.75 -25.12
C GLY A 325 -33.96 2.12 -26.17
N GLY A 326 -33.47 0.90 -25.93
CA GLY A 326 -32.53 0.19 -26.81
C GLY A 326 -31.06 0.56 -26.65
N ALA A 327 -30.71 1.48 -25.73
CA ALA A 327 -29.33 1.84 -25.43
C ALA A 327 -28.90 1.34 -24.05
N THR A 328 -27.68 0.80 -23.95
CA THR A 328 -27.06 0.43 -22.68
C THR A 328 -26.58 1.68 -21.96
N LYS A 329 -27.00 1.85 -20.70
CA LYS A 329 -26.63 2.97 -19.82
C LYS A 329 -26.19 2.44 -18.46
N ARG A 330 -25.36 3.22 -17.77
CA ARG A 330 -24.92 2.97 -16.39
C ARG A 330 -25.48 4.05 -15.49
N PHE A 331 -26.17 3.62 -14.44
CA PHE A 331 -26.76 4.50 -13.43
C PHE A 331 -25.93 4.39 -12.16
N VAL A 332 -25.72 5.53 -11.51
CA VAL A 332 -25.20 5.59 -10.14
C VAL A 332 -26.42 5.70 -9.24
N GLU A 333 -26.70 4.65 -8.49
CA GLU A 333 -27.89 4.53 -7.65
C GLU A 333 -27.48 4.38 -6.19
N ARG A 334 -28.23 5.00 -5.27
CA ARG A 334 -28.06 4.87 -3.83
C ARG A 334 -29.19 4.00 -3.28
N LEU A 335 -28.86 2.96 -2.53
CA LEU A 335 -29.87 2.19 -1.80
C LEU A 335 -30.54 3.10 -0.75
N ALA A 336 -31.87 3.13 -0.76
CA ALA A 336 -32.63 3.93 0.19
C ALA A 336 -32.39 3.43 1.62
N ASN A 337 -32.35 4.37 2.57
CA ASN A 337 -32.27 4.01 3.98
C ASN A 337 -33.52 3.21 4.37
N ARG A 338 -33.30 2.09 5.05
CA ARG A 338 -34.37 1.18 5.41
C ARG A 338 -35.22 1.81 6.51
N LEU A 339 -36.53 1.96 6.25
CA LEU A 339 -37.51 2.43 7.24
C LEU A 339 -37.14 3.78 7.87
N GLU A 340 -36.64 4.72 7.06
CA GLU A 340 -36.32 6.10 7.52
C GLU A 340 -37.51 6.78 8.23
N SER A 341 -38.73 6.44 7.80
CA SER A 341 -39.99 6.89 8.38
C SER A 341 -40.92 5.70 8.59
N THR A 342 -41.95 5.88 9.42
CA THR A 342 -43.06 4.92 9.54
C THR A 342 -44.24 5.28 8.64
N ASP A 343 -44.20 6.45 7.98
CA ASP A 343 -45.20 6.84 7.01
C ASP A 343 -45.02 6.00 5.73
N PRO A 344 -46.07 5.30 5.24
CA PRO A 344 -46.00 4.55 3.99
C PRO A 344 -45.62 5.40 2.77
N ARG A 345 -45.85 6.72 2.82
CA ARG A 345 -45.56 7.65 1.70
C ARG A 345 -44.08 7.95 1.52
N ASP A 346 -43.30 7.80 2.59
CA ASP A 346 -41.86 8.03 2.58
C ASP A 346 -41.08 6.76 2.20
N GLN A 347 -41.78 5.63 2.06
CA GLN A 347 -41.14 4.36 1.73
C GLN A 347 -40.76 4.28 0.27
N PHE A 348 -39.52 3.84 0.03
CA PHE A 348 -38.94 3.75 -1.31
C PHE A 348 -38.64 2.28 -1.69
N PHE A 349 -39.70 1.53 -1.99
CA PHE A 349 -39.63 0.11 -2.39
C PHE A 349 -39.69 -0.05 -3.91
N VAL A 350 -38.76 0.60 -4.61
CA VAL A 350 -38.59 0.47 -6.06
C VAL A 350 -37.14 0.10 -6.38
N ASP A 351 -36.93 -0.61 -7.48
CA ASP A 351 -35.61 -0.97 -7.99
C ASP A 351 -34.73 0.25 -8.28
N SER A 352 -35.33 1.29 -8.85
CA SER A 352 -34.71 2.56 -9.19
C SER A 352 -35.80 3.61 -9.28
N GLY A 353 -35.54 4.80 -8.75
CA GLY A 353 -36.54 5.85 -8.71
C GLY A 353 -35.94 7.23 -8.45
N LEU A 354 -36.77 8.26 -8.56
CA LEU A 354 -36.42 9.66 -8.31
C LEU A 354 -37.61 10.33 -7.63
N SER A 355 -37.34 11.06 -6.55
CA SER A 355 -38.31 11.95 -5.91
C SER A 355 -38.14 13.36 -6.46
N LEU A 356 -39.25 14.01 -6.83
CA LEU A 356 -39.26 15.35 -7.40
C LEU A 356 -40.10 16.28 -6.51
N ASP A 357 -39.52 17.40 -6.07
CA ASP A 357 -40.26 18.44 -5.33
C ASP A 357 -41.27 19.17 -6.22
N SER A 358 -40.94 19.30 -7.51
CA SER A 358 -41.82 19.85 -8.53
C SER A 358 -42.52 18.71 -9.28
N PRO A 359 -43.81 18.44 -9.02
CA PRO A 359 -44.50 17.30 -9.58
C PRO A 359 -44.64 17.42 -11.11
N VAL A 360 -44.48 16.29 -11.80
CA VAL A 360 -44.65 16.18 -13.26
C VAL A 360 -46.05 15.62 -13.57
N THR A 361 -46.71 16.15 -14.60
CA THR A 361 -48.01 15.64 -15.04
C THR A 361 -47.86 14.26 -15.69
N ILE A 362 -48.56 13.27 -15.13
CA ILE A 362 -48.70 11.94 -15.73
C ILE A 362 -49.64 12.04 -16.94
N SER A 363 -49.14 11.69 -18.13
CA SER A 363 -49.89 11.75 -19.40
C SER A 363 -50.56 10.43 -19.77
N GLY A 364 -50.23 9.33 -19.09
CA GLY A 364 -50.85 8.04 -19.33
C GLY A 364 -50.46 6.99 -18.30
N ILE A 365 -51.37 6.03 -18.10
CA ILE A 365 -51.12 4.80 -17.34
C ILE A 365 -51.70 3.62 -18.13
N THR A 366 -50.91 2.59 -18.35
CA THR A 366 -51.36 1.39 -19.07
C THR A 366 -51.83 0.31 -18.08
N LYS A 367 -52.77 -0.53 -18.52
CA LYS A 367 -53.22 -1.72 -17.78
C LYS A 367 -52.46 -2.98 -18.23
N ALA A 368 -51.17 -2.83 -18.48
CA ALA A 368 -50.27 -3.93 -18.86
C ALA A 368 -49.60 -4.57 -17.63
N ASN A 369 -48.91 -5.69 -17.83
CA ASN A 369 -48.01 -6.26 -16.82
C ASN A 369 -46.62 -6.45 -17.46
N PRO A 370 -45.62 -5.61 -17.12
CA PRO A 370 -45.68 -4.52 -16.16
C PRO A 370 -46.52 -3.32 -16.65
N GLY A 371 -47.10 -2.57 -15.71
CA GLY A 371 -47.83 -1.35 -16.01
C GLY A 371 -46.87 -0.21 -16.32
N VAL A 372 -47.06 0.46 -17.45
CA VAL A 372 -46.27 1.64 -17.85
C VAL A 372 -46.98 2.92 -17.46
N VAL A 373 -46.30 3.79 -16.71
CA VAL A 373 -46.70 5.18 -16.42
C VAL A 373 -45.90 6.10 -17.34
N THR A 374 -46.57 7.01 -18.03
CA THR A 374 -45.95 7.93 -18.99
C THR A 374 -46.02 9.36 -18.47
N ALA A 375 -44.90 10.08 -18.54
CA ALA A 375 -44.81 11.50 -18.25
C ALA A 375 -43.71 12.12 -19.15
N THR A 376 -43.94 13.31 -19.68
CA THR A 376 -42.93 14.01 -20.50
C THR A 376 -41.85 14.59 -19.60
N SER A 377 -40.58 14.42 -19.97
CA SER A 377 -39.43 14.98 -19.23
C SER A 377 -39.34 14.53 -17.77
N HIS A 378 -39.63 13.26 -17.48
CA HIS A 378 -39.63 12.68 -16.12
C HIS A 378 -38.24 12.55 -15.46
N GLY A 379 -37.16 12.95 -16.15
CA GLY A 379 -35.80 12.99 -15.56
C GLY A 379 -35.05 11.65 -15.54
N PHE A 380 -35.72 10.50 -15.64
CA PHE A 380 -35.04 9.24 -15.96
C PHE A 380 -34.49 9.28 -17.40
N VAL A 381 -33.19 9.48 -17.56
CA VAL A 381 -32.53 9.52 -18.88
C VAL A 381 -31.68 8.29 -19.08
#